data_AF-A0A2T5YCK8-F1
#
_entry.id   AF-A0A2T5YCK8-F1
#
_cell.length_a   1.000
_cell.length_b   1.000
_cell.length_c   1.000
_cell.angle_alpha   90.00
_cell.angle_beta   90.00
_cell.angle_gamma   90.00
#
_symmetry.space_group_name_H-M   'P 1'
#
loop_
_entity.id
_entity.type
_entity.pdbx_description
1 polymer ?
#
loop_
_entity_poly.entity_id
_entity_poly.type
_entity_poly.pdbx_seq_one_letter_code
_entity_poly.pdbx_strand_id
1 'polypeptide(L)'
;MLQRQVYRMPKAGSINHLKQQTEEFRPPMADQVCIAVRAIGLNFADVFAMQGLYSATPEGPFIPVWSFQGRWWLWAKPCRSGGWVTA
;
A
#
# COMPACT_ATOMS: atom_id res chain seq x y z
N MET A 1 -13.58 7.95 11.34
CA MET A 1 -12.60 7.66 10.28
C MET A 1 -11.70 6.52 10.76
N LEU A 2 -11.15 5.73 9.85
CA LEU A 2 -10.21 4.66 10.19
C LEU A 2 -8.78 5.19 10.04
N GLN A 3 -7.85 4.69 10.84
CA GLN A 3 -6.42 4.99 10.71
C GLN A 3 -5.70 3.81 10.08
N ARG A 4 -4.71 4.10 9.23
CA ARG A 4 -3.81 3.10 8.66
C ARG A 4 -2.37 3.56 8.69
N GLN A 5 -1.46 2.61 8.73
CA GLN A 5 -0.04 2.88 8.50
C GLN A 5 0.28 2.52 7.05
N VAL A 6 0.96 3.43 6.35
CA VAL A 6 1.33 3.26 4.95
C VAL A 6 2.79 3.62 4.74
N TYR A 7 3.42 2.99 3.77
CA TYR A 7 4.68 3.47 3.22
C TYR A 7 4.40 4.33 2.00
N ARG A 8 4.54 5.65 2.14
CA ARG A 8 4.26 6.61 1.06
C ARG A 8 5.54 7.23 0.54
N MET A 9 5.55 7.51 -0.76
CA MET A 9 6.53 8.35 -1.43
C MET A 9 5.86 9.64 -1.92
N PRO A 10 6.44 10.83 -1.70
CA PRO A 10 5.95 12.06 -2.32
C PRO A 10 6.18 12.09 -3.85
N LYS A 11 7.21 11.39 -4.34
CA LYS A 11 7.55 11.23 -5.75
C LYS A 11 8.54 10.09 -5.96
N ALA A 12 8.60 9.57 -7.17
CA ALA A 12 9.60 8.58 -7.58
C ALA A 12 11.02 9.19 -7.69
N GLY A 13 12.03 8.34 -7.78
CA GLY A 13 13.43 8.73 -8.07
C GLY A 13 14.44 8.42 -6.98
N SER A 14 14.02 8.01 -5.79
CA SER A 14 14.91 7.57 -4.72
C SER A 14 14.16 6.77 -3.66
N ILE A 15 14.71 5.63 -3.25
CA ILE A 15 14.14 4.83 -2.15
C ILE A 15 14.11 5.60 -0.82
N ASN A 16 14.98 6.61 -0.66
CA ASN A 16 15.01 7.46 0.54
C ASN A 16 13.74 8.31 0.72
N HIS A 17 12.96 8.48 -0.34
CA HIS A 17 11.66 9.14 -0.28
C HIS A 17 10.58 8.27 0.37
N LEU A 18 10.79 6.96 0.51
CA LEU A 18 9.83 6.06 1.16
C LEU A 18 9.82 6.34 2.66
N LYS A 19 8.65 6.76 3.17
CA LYS A 19 8.45 7.02 4.60
C LYS A 19 7.19 6.32 5.08
N GLN A 20 7.31 5.74 6.27
CA GLN A 20 6.16 5.24 6.99
C GLN A 20 5.42 6.42 7.61
N GLN A 21 4.10 6.45 7.46
CA GLN A 21 3.25 7.47 8.06
C GLN A 21 1.91 6.87 8.47
N THR A 22 1.25 7.51 9.44
CA THR A 22 -0.13 7.20 9.79
C THR A 22 -1.03 8.19 9.05
N GLU A 23 -2.07 7.68 8.40
CA GLU A 23 -3.05 8.50 7.69
C GLU A 23 -4.48 8.04 7.96
N GLU A 24 -5.41 9.01 7.95
CA GLU A 24 -6.83 8.71 8.04
C GLU A 24 -7.36 8.26 6.68
N PHE A 25 -8.30 7.32 6.70
CA PHE A 25 -9.03 6.93 5.50
C PHE A 25 -10.50 6.64 5.79
N ARG A 26 -11.30 6.62 4.72
CA ARG A 26 -12.74 6.41 4.79
C ARG A 26 -13.07 4.92 4.88
N PRO A 27 -14.10 4.52 5.67
CA PRO A 27 -14.63 3.17 5.60
C PRO A 27 -14.98 2.75 4.16
N PRO A 28 -14.93 1.45 3.83
CA PRO A 28 -15.28 0.96 2.50
C PRO A 28 -16.74 1.29 2.16
N MET A 29 -17.01 1.55 0.88
CA MET A 29 -18.37 1.66 0.34
C MET A 29 -19.06 0.28 0.29
N ALA A 30 -20.36 0.26 -0.01
CA ALA A 30 -21.17 -0.97 -0.01
C ALA A 30 -20.64 -2.08 -0.94
N ASP A 31 -19.95 -1.70 -2.02
CA ASP A 31 -19.34 -2.55 -3.03
C ASP A 31 -17.83 -2.79 -2.80
N GLN A 32 -17.31 -2.36 -1.65
CA GLN A 32 -15.89 -2.45 -1.30
C GLN A 32 -15.69 -3.29 -0.05
N VAL A 33 -14.52 -3.93 0.04
CA VAL A 33 -14.09 -4.63 1.25
C VAL A 33 -12.85 -3.98 1.81
N CYS A 34 -12.75 -3.95 3.13
CA CYS A 34 -11.54 -3.51 3.82
C CYS A 34 -10.80 -4.71 4.39
N ILE A 35 -9.52 -4.81 4.04
CA ILE A 35 -8.65 -5.95 4.32
C ILE A 35 -7.56 -5.49 5.28
N ALA A 36 -7.50 -6.08 6.46
CA ALA A 36 -6.32 -5.95 7.33
C ALA A 36 -5.19 -6.80 6.76
N VAL A 37 -4.34 -6.18 5.95
CA VAL A 37 -3.17 -6.81 5.35
C VAL A 37 -2.17 -7.19 6.45
N ARG A 38 -1.60 -8.40 6.37
CA ARG A 38 -0.56 -8.89 7.30
C ARG A 38 0.82 -8.97 6.66
N ALA A 39 0.87 -9.14 5.35
CA ALA A 39 2.09 -9.23 4.56
C ALA A 39 1.81 -8.77 3.13
N ILE A 40 2.85 -8.24 2.48
CA ILE A 40 2.85 -7.86 1.07
C ILE A 40 3.98 -8.61 0.36
N GLY A 41 3.80 -8.91 -0.92
CA GLY A 41 4.87 -9.36 -1.79
C GLY A 41 5.64 -8.16 -2.31
N LEU A 42 6.97 -8.20 -2.23
CA LEU A 42 7.84 -7.18 -2.84
C LEU A 42 8.39 -7.73 -4.16
N ASN A 43 8.14 -7.00 -5.25
CA ASN A 43 8.63 -7.36 -6.58
C ASN A 43 9.66 -6.34 -7.06
N PHE A 44 10.47 -6.71 -8.05
CA PHE A 44 11.41 -5.78 -8.70
C PHE A 44 10.70 -4.57 -9.34
N ALA A 45 9.47 -4.75 -9.83
CA ALA A 45 8.67 -3.66 -10.37
C ALA A 45 8.42 -2.56 -9.33
N ASP A 46 8.24 -2.92 -8.05
CA ASP A 46 8.04 -1.95 -6.98
C ASP A 46 9.33 -1.14 -6.74
N VAL A 47 10.50 -1.79 -6.75
CA VAL A 47 11.81 -1.11 -6.66
C VAL A 47 12.04 -0.18 -7.86
N PHE A 48 11.69 -0.61 -9.08
CA PHE A 48 11.81 0.23 -10.27
C PHE A 48 10.85 1.41 -10.22
N ALA A 49 9.63 1.23 -9.71
CA ALA A 49 8.69 2.33 -9.50
C ALA A 49 9.24 3.34 -8.48
N MET A 50 9.79 2.86 -7.35
CA MET A 50 10.43 3.74 -6.35
C MET A 50 11.59 4.55 -6.95
N GLN A 51 12.37 3.95 -7.86
CA GLN A 51 13.48 4.62 -8.54
C GLN A 51 13.05 5.47 -9.75
N GLY A 52 11.78 5.48 -10.12
CA GLY A 52 11.30 6.22 -11.31
C GLY A 52 11.72 5.59 -12.64
N LEU A 53 12.06 4.30 -12.62
CA LEU A 53 12.49 3.52 -13.79
C LEU A 53 11.35 2.68 -14.38
N TYR A 54 10.15 2.75 -13.79
CA TYR A 54 8.97 2.01 -14.24
C TYR A 54 7.98 2.97 -14.91
N SER A 55 7.68 2.75 -16.19
CA SER A 55 6.87 3.67 -17.02
C SER A 55 5.44 3.87 -16.52
N ALA A 56 4.89 2.90 -15.78
CA ALA A 56 3.55 3.00 -15.20
C ALA A 56 3.54 3.63 -13.79
N THR A 57 4.66 4.20 -13.32
CA THR A 57 4.70 4.86 -12.01
C THR A 57 3.81 6.11 -12.03
N PRO A 58 2.88 6.27 -11.07
CA PRO A 58 2.03 7.47 -11.00
C PRO A 58 2.87 8.75 -10.84
N GLU A 59 2.39 9.83 -11.45
CA GLU A 59 2.91 11.17 -11.14
C GLU A 59 2.44 11.62 -9.75
N GLY A 60 3.33 12.25 -8.98
CA GLY A 60 3.03 12.74 -7.64
C GLY A 60 3.08 11.66 -6.54
N PRO A 61 2.41 11.88 -5.38
CA PRO A 61 2.52 10.98 -4.23
C PRO A 61 1.84 9.63 -4.42
N PHE A 62 2.53 8.53 -4.08
CA PHE A 62 2.01 7.16 -4.23
C PHE A 62 2.51 6.20 -3.15
N ILE A 63 1.90 5.03 -3.06
CA ILE A 63 2.31 3.90 -2.21
C ILE A 63 2.88 2.83 -3.15
N PRO A 64 4.17 2.48 -3.06
CA PRO A 64 4.84 1.60 -4.02
C PRO A 64 4.57 0.12 -3.72
N VAL A 65 3.40 -0.39 -4.13
CA VAL A 65 3.10 -1.83 -4.27
C VAL A 65 2.01 -1.98 -5.32
N TRP A 66 2.32 -2.51 -6.51
CA TRP A 66 1.33 -2.62 -7.60
C TRP A 66 0.50 -3.92 -7.54
N SER A 67 1.07 -5.00 -6.98
CA SER A 67 0.45 -6.31 -7.12
C SER A 67 0.43 -7.12 -5.82
N PHE A 68 -0.77 -7.52 -5.41
CA PHE A 68 -0.98 -8.65 -4.51
C PHE A 68 -0.81 -9.95 -5.31
N GLN A 69 0.40 -10.22 -5.80
CA GLN A 69 0.70 -11.48 -6.48
C GLN A 69 1.22 -12.50 -5.47
N GLY A 70 0.27 -13.15 -4.80
CA GLY A 70 0.52 -14.31 -3.98
C GLY A 70 -0.63 -15.29 -4.11
N ARG A 71 -0.34 -16.46 -4.67
CA ARG A 71 -1.24 -17.62 -4.68
C ARG A 71 -1.70 -17.89 -3.23
N TRP A 72 -2.94 -17.54 -2.93
CA TRP A 72 -3.77 -18.01 -1.82
C TRP A 72 -3.21 -18.05 -0.39
N TRP A 73 -2.38 -17.09 0.05
CA TRP A 73 -2.11 -16.96 1.50
C TRP A 73 -2.10 -15.50 1.97
N LEU A 74 -3.12 -14.73 1.59
CA LEU A 74 -3.48 -13.55 2.38
C LEU A 74 -4.06 -14.07 3.71
N TRP A 75 -3.24 -14.04 4.75
CA TRP A 75 -3.76 -13.95 6.11
C TRP A 75 -4.32 -12.55 6.26
N ALA A 76 -5.51 -12.30 5.71
CA ALA A 76 -6.23 -11.07 5.92
C ALA A 76 -7.44 -11.33 6.80
N LYS A 77 -7.76 -10.38 7.66
CA LYS A 77 -9.04 -10.36 8.38
C LYS A 77 -9.84 -9.16 7.90
N PRO A 78 -11.19 -9.24 7.88
CA PRO A 78 -12.02 -8.07 7.69
C PRO A 78 -11.62 -6.98 8.69
N CYS A 79 -11.55 -5.74 8.24
CA CYS A 79 -11.24 -4.62 9.12
C CYS A 79 -12.37 -4.47 10.16
N ARG A 80 -12.11 -4.93 11.40
CA ARG A 80 -12.97 -4.62 12.55
C ARG A 80 -12.51 -3.28 13.14
N SER A 81 -13.43 -2.55 13.76
CA SER A 81 -13.11 -1.33 14.51
C SER A 81 -11.96 -1.61 15.50
N GLY A 82 -10.74 -1.22 15.15
CA GLY A 82 -9.53 -1.43 15.95
C GLY A 82 -8.41 -2.29 15.30
N GLY A 83 -8.57 -2.78 14.06
CA GLY A 83 -7.54 -3.59 13.39
C GLY A 83 -6.75 -2.82 12.33
N TRP A 84 -5.42 -2.82 12.44
CA TRP A 84 -4.48 -2.20 11.52
C TRP A 84 -4.62 -2.75 10.09
N VAL A 85 -4.69 -1.84 9.12
CA VAL A 85 -4.60 -2.14 7.68
C VAL A 85 -3.25 -1.61 7.22
N THR A 86 -2.37 -2.47 6.69
CA THR A 86 -1.05 -2.07 6.18
C THR A 86 -0.92 -2.25 4.67
N ALA A 87 -0.68 -1.16 3.95
CA ALA A 87 0.01 -1.18 2.66
C ALA A 87 0.82 0.11 2.59
#